data_AF-A0A8A3S5N5-F1
#
_entry.id   AF-A0A8A3S5N5-F1
#
_cell.length_a   1.000
_cell.length_b   1.000
_cell.length_c   1.000
_cell.angle_alpha   90.00
_cell.angle_beta   90.00
_cell.angle_gamma   90.00
#
_symmetry.space_group_name_H-M   'P 1'
#
loop_
_entity.id
_entity.type
_entity.pdbx_description
1 polymer ?
#
loop_
_entity_poly.entity_id
_entity_poly.type
_entity_poly.pdbx_seq_one_letter_code
_entity_poly.pdbx_strand_id
1 'polypeptide(L)'
;MDPDHTIPADSPDLARTIAALANSGGGRVFIRGDTDTARTALLNALKEVVPMPTCPEGNPAPRPAHQGIARPAEISIQQVGEENGLLIMVTSGASLCTVDGVVPIFENGVVRTLSLTEVVRRAGSGG
;
A
#
# COMPACT_ATOMS: atom_id res chain seq x y z
N MET A 1 6.29 18.82 -0.47
CA MET A 1 5.85 17.91 0.61
C MET A 1 6.64 16.62 0.40
N ASP A 2 7.42 16.21 1.39
CA ASP A 2 8.33 15.05 1.26
C ASP A 2 7.58 13.72 1.44
N PRO A 3 7.92 12.68 0.65
CA PRO A 3 7.33 11.35 0.79
C PRO A 3 7.85 10.61 2.04
N ASP A 4 7.03 9.73 2.62
CA ASP A 4 7.44 8.90 3.75
C ASP A 4 8.40 7.77 3.31
N HIS A 5 8.33 7.39 2.03
CA HIS A 5 9.25 6.42 1.41
C HIS A 5 9.45 6.71 -0.08
N THR A 6 10.67 6.47 -0.59
CA THR A 6 10.98 6.61 -2.02
C THR A 6 11.50 5.29 -2.56
N ILE A 7 10.88 4.79 -3.62
CA ILE A 7 11.19 3.49 -4.21
C ILE A 7 11.28 3.61 -5.74
N PRO A 8 12.25 2.95 -6.41
CA PRO A 8 12.28 2.94 -7.87
C PRO A 8 11.15 2.09 -8.46
N ALA A 9 10.65 2.47 -9.64
CA ALA A 9 9.56 1.78 -10.33
C ALA A 9 9.89 0.32 -10.69
N ASP A 10 11.16 -0.02 -10.90
CA ASP A 10 11.65 -1.38 -11.15
C ASP A 10 11.83 -2.22 -9.87
N SER A 11 11.55 -1.66 -8.69
CA SER A 11 11.76 -2.38 -7.43
C SER A 11 10.74 -3.50 -7.21
N PRO A 12 11.18 -4.74 -6.94
CA PRO A 12 10.29 -5.83 -6.53
C PRO A 12 9.64 -5.59 -5.16
N ASP A 13 10.16 -4.66 -4.35
CA ASP A 13 9.64 -4.37 -3.02
C ASP A 13 8.47 -3.37 -3.01
N LEU A 14 8.02 -2.92 -4.18
CA LEU A 14 6.89 -1.99 -4.31
C LEU A 14 5.60 -2.56 -3.74
N ALA A 15 5.25 -3.81 -4.08
CA ALA A 15 4.07 -4.47 -3.55
C ALA A 15 4.13 -4.61 -2.02
N ARG A 16 5.30 -5.03 -1.51
CA ARG A 16 5.53 -5.19 -0.07
C ARG A 16 5.42 -3.86 0.67
N THR A 17 5.93 -2.77 0.09
CA THR A 17 5.86 -1.44 0.66
C THR A 17 4.41 -0.96 0.75
N ILE A 18 3.62 -1.14 -0.31
CA ILE A 18 2.20 -0.76 -0.32
C ILE A 18 1.43 -1.54 0.75
N ALA A 19 1.63 -2.85 0.81
CA ALA A 19 0.99 -3.70 1.82
C ALA A 19 1.46 -3.39 3.24
N ALA A 20 2.75 -3.08 3.43
CA ALA A 20 3.32 -2.64 4.71
C ALA A 20 2.67 -1.37 5.23
N LEU A 21 2.52 -0.36 4.37
CA LEU A 21 1.84 0.88 4.72
C LEU A 21 0.36 0.65 5.01
N ALA A 22 -0.31 -0.15 4.19
CA ALA A 22 -1.71 -0.53 4.42
C ALA A 22 -1.91 -1.22 5.79
N ASN A 23 -0.94 -2.00 6.27
CA ASN A 23 -0.99 -2.67 7.57
C ASN A 23 -0.56 -1.79 8.75
N SER A 24 0.16 -0.69 8.50
CA SER A 24 0.76 0.18 9.52
C SER A 24 0.08 1.55 9.66
N GLY A 25 -1.14 1.72 9.12
CA GLY A 25 -1.92 2.96 9.27
C GLY A 25 -1.87 3.91 8.07
N GLY A 26 -1.27 3.49 6.96
CA GLY A 26 -1.13 4.26 5.72
C GLY A 26 0.21 5.00 5.60
N GLY A 27 0.33 5.82 4.55
CA GLY A 27 1.51 6.65 4.31
C GLY A 27 1.67 7.04 2.85
N ARG A 28 2.72 7.81 2.54
CA ARG A 28 3.00 8.27 1.18
C ARG A 28 4.25 7.62 0.61
N VAL A 29 4.16 7.13 -0.62
CA VAL A 29 5.30 6.56 -1.35
C VAL A 29 5.52 7.34 -2.62
N PHE A 30 6.75 7.76 -2.87
CA PHE A 30 7.16 8.27 -4.16
C PHE A 30 7.79 7.15 -4.99
N ILE A 31 7.17 6.83 -6.11
CA ILE A 31 7.68 5.87 -7.09
C ILE A 31 8.50 6.66 -8.10
N ARG A 32 9.82 6.46 -8.09
CA ARG A 32 10.74 7.14 -9.01
C ARG A 32 10.72 6.48 -10.38
N GLY A 33 10.72 7.29 -11.44
CA GLY A 33 10.74 6.85 -12.84
C GLY A 33 9.70 7.61 -13.66
N ASP A 34 9.74 7.49 -14.98
CA ASP A 34 8.73 8.14 -15.83
C ASP A 34 7.30 7.76 -15.39
N THR A 35 6.38 8.70 -15.44
CA THR A 35 5.02 8.54 -14.89
C THR A 35 4.29 7.29 -15.39
N ASP A 36 4.43 6.97 -16.68
CA ASP A 36 3.86 5.76 -17.28
C ASP A 36 4.50 4.48 -16.74
N THR A 37 5.82 4.48 -16.56
CA THR A 37 6.58 3.36 -15.98
C THR A 37 6.19 3.17 -14.51
N ALA A 38 6.15 4.25 -13.74
CA ALA A 38 5.76 4.25 -12.33
C ALA A 38 4.30 3.81 -12.14
N ARG A 39 3.38 4.22 -13.02
CA ARG A 39 1.98 3.78 -13.01
C ARG A 39 1.85 2.30 -13.35
N THR A 40 2.59 1.83 -14.36
CA THR A 40 2.60 0.41 -14.74
C THR A 40 3.14 -0.45 -13.59
N ALA A 41 4.25 -0.02 -12.97
CA ALA A 41 4.82 -0.67 -11.81
C ALA A 41 3.83 -0.71 -10.63
N LEU A 42 3.17 0.40 -10.33
CA LEU A 42 2.12 0.47 -9.31
C LEU A 42 1.02 -0.54 -9.59
N LEU A 43 0.43 -0.52 -10.79
CA LEU A 43 -0.68 -1.41 -11.12
C LEU A 43 -0.29 -2.88 -11.07
N ASN A 44 0.96 -3.22 -11.40
CA ASN A 44 1.47 -4.59 -11.25
C ASN A 44 1.65 -4.95 -9.78
N ALA A 45 2.26 -4.07 -8.98
CA ALA A 45 2.42 -4.28 -7.55
C ALA A 45 1.09 -4.47 -6.83
N LEU A 46 0.04 -3.72 -7.21
CA LEU A 46 -1.30 -3.86 -6.62
C LEU A 46 -1.92 -5.25 -6.87
N LYS A 47 -1.60 -5.91 -7.98
CA LYS A 47 -2.10 -7.27 -8.28
C LYS A 47 -1.49 -8.33 -7.37
N GLU A 48 -0.32 -8.07 -6.81
CA GLU A 48 0.38 -8.97 -5.88
C GLU A 48 -0.11 -8.83 -4.44
N VAL A 49 -0.73 -7.69 -4.10
CA VAL A 49 -1.27 -7.44 -2.77
C VAL A 49 -2.65 -8.08 -2.63
N VAL A 50 -2.83 -8.87 -1.57
CA VAL A 50 -4.09 -9.53 -1.24
C VAL A 50 -4.56 -9.12 0.16
N PRO A 51 -5.77 -8.56 0.32
CA PRO A 51 -6.73 -8.22 -0.74
C PRO A 51 -6.23 -7.04 -1.59
N MET A 52 -6.59 -7.05 -2.88
CA MET A 52 -6.18 -6.01 -3.83
C MET A 52 -6.65 -4.62 -3.36
N PRO A 53 -5.74 -3.65 -3.18
CA PRO A 53 -6.11 -2.29 -2.81
C PRO A 53 -6.94 -1.62 -3.91
N THR A 54 -7.91 -0.78 -3.51
CA THR A 54 -8.72 -0.03 -4.46
C THR A 54 -8.04 1.28 -4.83
N CYS A 55 -7.92 1.52 -6.14
CA CYS A 55 -7.40 2.78 -6.68
C CYS A 55 -8.54 3.54 -7.37
N PRO A 56 -9.24 4.47 -6.70
CA PRO A 56 -10.24 5.28 -7.35
C PRO A 56 -9.54 6.23 -8.34
N GLU A 57 -9.47 5.83 -9.61
CA GLU A 57 -9.08 6.75 -10.67
C GLU A 57 -10.16 7.82 -10.82
N GLY A 58 -9.86 9.04 -10.39
CA GLY A 58 -10.51 10.27 -10.87
C GLY A 58 -11.99 10.48 -10.54
N ASN A 59 -12.65 9.63 -9.76
CA ASN A 59 -14.02 9.90 -9.31
C ASN A 59 -14.24 9.31 -7.91
N PRO A 60 -14.54 10.12 -6.88
CA PRO A 60 -15.00 9.62 -5.60
C PRO A 60 -16.41 9.05 -5.80
N ALA A 61 -16.52 7.82 -6.31
CA ALA A 61 -17.79 7.13 -6.34
C ALA A 61 -18.35 7.07 -4.91
N PRO A 62 -19.67 7.30 -4.73
CA PRO A 62 -20.27 7.33 -3.41
C PRO A 62 -20.01 6.00 -2.72
N ARG A 63 -19.44 6.11 -1.52
CA ARG A 63 -19.03 5.01 -0.65
C ARG A 63 -20.20 4.04 -0.51
N PRO A 64 -20.08 2.77 -0.91
CA PRO A 64 -20.95 1.78 -0.34
C PRO A 64 -20.57 1.67 1.14
N ALA A 65 -21.50 2.02 2.02
CA ALA A 65 -21.41 1.71 3.44
C ALA A 65 -21.56 0.20 3.63
N HIS A 66 -20.60 -0.58 3.13
CA HIS A 66 -20.53 -2.01 3.41
C HIS A 66 -20.02 -2.16 4.84
N GLN A 67 -20.98 -2.24 5.77
CA GLN A 67 -20.79 -2.79 7.12
C GLN A 67 -20.55 -4.30 7.03
N GLY A 68 -19.49 -4.71 6.33
CA GLY A 68 -19.18 -6.12 6.05
C GLY A 68 -17.69 -6.41 6.10
N ILE A 69 -17.15 -6.51 7.33
CA ILE A 69 -16.02 -7.32 7.81
C ILE A 69 -14.61 -7.15 7.16
N ALA A 70 -14.46 -6.68 5.93
CA ALA A 70 -13.16 -6.53 5.26
C ALA A 70 -13.15 -5.32 4.31
N ARG A 71 -12.51 -4.21 4.73
CA ARG A 71 -12.28 -3.04 3.87
C ARG A 71 -10.84 -3.08 3.34
N PRO A 72 -10.60 -3.25 2.02
CA PRO A 72 -9.25 -3.20 1.47
C PRO A 72 -8.63 -1.81 1.63
N ALA A 73 -7.30 -1.72 1.51
CA ALA A 73 -6.60 -0.45 1.50
C ALA A 73 -6.97 0.39 0.26
N GLU A 74 -6.87 1.71 0.37
CA GLU A 74 -7.16 2.63 -0.73
C GLU A 74 -5.88 3.33 -1.18
N ILE A 75 -5.73 3.51 -2.49
CA ILE A 75 -4.56 4.14 -3.11
C ILE A 75 -5.01 5.37 -3.88
N SER A 76 -4.54 6.54 -3.47
CA SER A 76 -4.71 7.78 -4.22
C SER A 76 -3.43 8.09 -4.97
N ILE A 77 -3.55 8.37 -6.26
CA ILE A 77 -2.43 8.68 -7.14
C ILE A 77 -2.36 10.19 -7.36
N GLN A 78 -1.18 10.77 -7.17
CA GLN A 78 -0.88 12.15 -7.48
C GLN A 78 0.35 12.21 -8.40
N GLN A 79 0.16 12.78 -9.59
CA GLN A 79 1.28 13.11 -10.47
C GLN A 79 2.02 14.32 -9.90
N VAL A 80 3.34 14.22 -9.78
CA VAL A 80 4.20 15.33 -9.35
C VAL A 80 4.72 16.00 -10.62
N GLY A 81 4.18 17.18 -10.95
CA GLY A 81 4.33 17.82 -12.26
C GLY A 81 5.75 18.24 -12.67
N GLU A 82 6.74 18.15 -11.78
CA GLU A 82 8.14 18.56 -12.06
C GLU A 82 9.17 17.43 -11.80
N GLU A 83 8.77 16.31 -11.20
CA GLU A 83 9.67 15.18 -10.93
C GLU A 83 9.20 13.95 -11.71
N ASN A 84 10.13 13.26 -12.40
CA ASN A 84 9.85 11.98 -13.04
C ASN A 84 9.49 10.94 -11.97
N GLY A 85 8.20 10.82 -11.67
CA GLY A 85 7.69 9.87 -10.68
C GLY A 85 6.19 10.01 -10.39
N LEU A 86 5.74 9.14 -9.50
CA LEU A 86 4.36 9.05 -9.07
C LEU A 86 4.31 9.11 -7.54
N LEU A 87 3.65 10.10 -6.96
CA LEU A 87 3.37 10.12 -5.54
C LEU A 87 2.06 9.37 -5.30
N ILE A 88 2.11 8.32 -4.48
CA ILE A 88 0.91 7.60 -4.05
C ILE A 88 0.68 7.81 -2.56
N MET A 89 -0.58 7.85 -2.19
CA MET A 89 -1.02 7.88 -0.80
C MET A 89 -1.81 6.60 -0.52
N VAL A 90 -1.30 5.80 0.42
CA VAL A 90 -1.91 4.57 0.89
C VAL A 90 -2.74 4.91 2.12
N THR A 91 -4.02 4.59 2.08
CA THR A 91 -4.93 4.68 3.22
C THR A 91 -5.19 3.27 3.74
N SER A 92 -4.92 3.05 5.03
CA SER A 92 -5.16 1.75 5.68
C SER A 92 -6.61 1.32 5.53
N GLY A 93 -6.79 0.06 5.13
CA GLY A 93 -8.08 -0.63 5.19
C GLY A 93 -8.33 -1.19 6.59
N ALA A 94 -9.44 -1.93 6.72
CA ALA A 94 -9.70 -2.80 7.87
C ALA A 94 -9.20 -4.24 7.63
N SER A 95 -8.80 -4.57 6.40
CA SER A 95 -8.28 -5.88 6.01
C SER A 95 -6.77 -5.93 6.10
N LEU A 96 -6.24 -7.05 6.62
CA LEU A 96 -4.81 -7.35 6.60
C LEU A 96 -4.35 -7.61 5.15
N CYS A 97 -3.32 -6.89 4.71
CA CYS A 97 -2.71 -7.04 3.39
C CYS A 97 -1.54 -8.04 3.45
N THR A 98 -1.46 -8.91 2.44
CA THR A 98 -0.40 -9.92 2.27
C THR A 98 0.20 -9.83 0.88
N VAL A 99 1.46 -10.25 0.76
CA VAL A 99 2.19 -10.42 -0.51
C VAL A 99 2.91 -11.75 -0.39
N ASP A 100 2.80 -12.63 -1.39
CA ASP A 100 3.39 -13.98 -1.37
C ASP A 100 3.06 -14.80 -0.10
N GLY A 101 1.88 -14.59 0.50
CA GLY A 101 1.45 -15.29 1.71
C GLY A 101 2.12 -14.82 3.02
N VAL A 102 2.94 -13.77 2.99
CA VAL A 102 3.48 -13.12 4.19
C VAL A 102 2.81 -11.77 4.44
N VAL A 103 2.87 -11.29 5.68
CA VAL A 103 2.29 -10.00 6.10
C VAL A 103 3.43 -8.98 6.21
N PRO A 104 3.63 -8.11 5.22
CA PRO A 104 4.58 -7.02 5.35
C PRO A 104 4.04 -5.94 6.30
N ILE A 105 4.89 -5.36 7.12
CA ILE A 105 4.59 -4.26 8.04
C ILE A 105 5.65 -3.18 7.89
N PHE A 106 5.24 -1.93 8.06
CA PHE A 106 6.18 -0.81 8.10
C PHE A 106 6.50 -0.50 9.57
N GLU A 107 7.76 -0.67 9.96
CA GLU A 107 8.23 -0.49 11.34
C GLU A 107 9.60 0.20 11.32
N ASN A 108 9.73 1.34 12.03
CA ASN A 108 10.97 2.12 12.11
C ASN A 108 11.56 2.54 10.74
N GLY A 109 10.72 2.85 9.75
CA GLY A 109 11.15 3.29 8.42
C GLY A 109 11.56 2.15 7.47
N VAL A 110 11.39 0.89 7.87
CA VAL A 110 11.76 -0.29 7.09
C VAL A 110 10.58 -1.25 6.95
N VAL A 111 10.47 -1.89 5.78
CA VAL A 111 9.51 -2.96 5.54
C VAL A 111 10.03 -4.26 6.17
N ARG A 112 9.27 -4.82 7.12
CA ARG A 112 9.55 -6.13 7.73
C ARG A 112 8.44 -7.11 7.38
N THR A 113 8.74 -8.40 7.31
CA THR A 113 7.73 -9.44 7.09
C THR A 113 7.42 -10.19 8.37
N LEU A 114 6.13 -10.39 8.64
CA LEU A 114 5.62 -11.24 9.70
C LEU A 114 4.89 -12.44 9.11
N SER A 115 4.91 -13.55 9.84
CA SER A 115 3.99 -14.67 9.58
C SER A 115 2.59 -14.34 10.11
N LEU A 116 1.57 -14.99 9.55
CA LEU A 116 0.19 -14.85 10.05
C LEU A 116 0.09 -15.18 11.55
N THR A 117 0.82 -16.19 12.03
CA THR A 117 0.85 -16.57 13.45
C THR A 117 1.39 -15.44 14.33
N GLU A 118 2.43 -14.73 13.87
CA GLU A 118 3.02 -13.62 14.61
C GLU A 118 2.06 -12.43 14.66
N VAL A 119 1.36 -12.15 13.57
CA VAL A 119 0.32 -11.10 13.53
C VAL A 119 -0.82 -11.41 14.49
N VAL A 120 -1.31 -12.66 14.49
CA VAL A 120 -2.38 -13.08 15.42
C VAL A 120 -1.91 -13.00 16.87
N ARG A 121 -0.67 -13.38 17.19
CA ARG A 121 -0.11 -13.23 18.54
C ARG A 121 -0.07 -11.77 18.98
N ARG A 122 0.37 -10.85 18.10
CA ARG A 122 0.41 -9.41 18.41
C ARG A 122 -0.99 -8.84 18.62
N ALA A 123 -1.96 -9.24 17.80
CA ALA A 123 -3.35 -8.81 17.95
C ALA A 123 -4.01 -9.36 19.23
N GLY A 124 -3.68 -10.60 19.63
CA GLY A 124 -4.24 -11.25 20.81
C GLY A 124 -3.59 -10.88 22.14
N SER A 125 -2.39 -10.27 22.14
CA SER A 125 -1.67 -9.91 23.37
C SER A 125 -1.99 -8.49 23.88
N GLY A 126 -2.90 -7.77 23.22
CA GLY A 126 -3.36 -6.43 23.63
C GLY A 126 -4.61 -6.43 24.51
N GLY A 127 -4.72 -7.38 25.44
CA GLY A 127 -5.83 -7.51 26.40
C GLY A 127 -5.48 -6.98 27.79
#